data_AF-A0A940SSW3-F1
#
_entry.id   AF-A0A940SSW3-F1
#
_cell.length_a   1.000
_cell.length_b   1.000
_cell.length_c   1.000
_cell.angle_alpha   90.00
_cell.angle_beta   90.00
_cell.angle_gamma   90.00
#
_symmetry.space_group_name_H-M   'P 1'
#
loop_
_entity.id
_entity.type
_entity.pdbx_description
1 polymer ?
#
loop_
_entity_poly.entity_id
_entity_poly.type
_entity_poly.pdbx_seq_one_letter_code
_entity_poly.pdbx_strand_id
1 'polypeptide(L)' 'MRHRVVSTSGGSKIVTLPPEILACLNIKPGDRIEFIPHRNGTATIKKKKEEQVVSQKQSID' A
#
# COMPACT_ATOMS: atom_id res chain seq x y z
N MET A 1 22.18 -5.19 1.66
CA MET A 1 21.79 -3.81 1.29
C MET A 1 20.56 -3.41 2.07
N ARG A 2 20.62 -2.37 2.92
CA ARG A 2 19.47 -1.80 3.63
C ARG A 2 19.11 -0.48 2.95
N HIS A 3 18.09 -0.49 2.10
CA HIS A 3 17.60 0.74 1.47
C HIS A 3 16.49 1.31 2.36
N ARG A 4 16.75 2.44 3.03
CA ARG A 4 15.66 3.17 3.71
C ARG A 4 15.96 4.67 3.73
N VAL A 5 15.23 5.42 2.90
CA VAL A 5 15.14 6.87 3.01
C VAL A 5 13.82 7.16 3.72
N VAL A 6 13.92 7.60 4.97
CA VAL A 6 12.79 8.17 5.71
C VAL A 6 12.94 9.68 5.61
N SER A 7 11.94 10.34 5.06
CA SER A 7 11.88 11.80 5.00
C SER A 7 10.65 12.30 5.74
N THR A 8 10.75 13.50 6.30
CA THR A 8 9.63 14.20 6.92
C THR A 8 9.20 15.34 6.02
N SER A 9 7.92 15.38 5.63
CA SER A 9 7.33 16.50 4.92
C SER A 9 6.01 16.90 5.58
N GLY A 10 5.87 18.16 5.98
CA GLY A 10 4.61 18.69 6.52
C GLY A 10 4.07 17.92 7.74
N GLY A 11 4.94 17.49 8.66
CA GLY A 11 4.56 16.71 9.85
C GLY A 11 4.25 15.24 9.59
N SER A 12 4.19 14.81 8.32
CA SER A 12 4.00 13.42 7.94
C SER A 12 5.34 12.70 7.78
N LYS A 13 5.41 11.44 8.22
CA LYS A 13 6.55 10.56 7.98
C LYS A 13 6.35 9.85 6.65
N ILE A 14 7.21 10.12 5.68
CA ILE A 14 7.21 9.48 4.37
C ILE A 14 8.30 8.43 4.34
N VAL A 15 7.96 7.26 3.78
CA VAL A 15 8.91 6.19 3.50
C VAL A 15 8.95 6.00 1.99
N THR A 16 10.10 6.27 1.38
CA THR A 16 10.29 5.99 -0.04
C THR A 16 10.73 4.55 -0.20
N LEU A 17 9.95 3.78 -0.96
CA LEU A 17 10.31 2.43 -1.33
C LEU A 17 11.23 2.45 -2.56
N PRO A 18 12.27 1.61 -2.61
CA PRO A 18 13.08 1.41 -3.81
C PRO A 18 12.21 0.96 -5.00
N PRO A 19 12.53 1.39 -6.24
CA PRO A 19 11.80 1.00 -7.45
C PRO A 19 11.66 -0.52 -7.62
N GLU A 20 12.67 -1.29 -7.20
CA GLU A 20 12.69 -2.75 -7.30
C GLU A 20 11.61 -3.38 -6.42
N ILE A 21 11.41 -2.84 -5.21
CA ILE A 21 10.35 -3.31 -4.30
C ILE A 21 8.97 -2.97 -4.85
N LEU A 22 8.81 -1.76 -5.40
CA LEU A 22 7.56 -1.34 -6.05
C LEU A 22 7.21 -2.25 -7.23
N ALA A 23 8.21 -2.60 -8.06
CA ALA A 23 8.04 -3.51 -9.18
C ALA A 23 7.66 -4.93 -8.74
N CYS A 24 8.35 -5.50 -7.74
CA CYS A 24 8.03 -6.82 -7.20
C CYS A 24 6.62 -6.91 -6.62
N LEU A 25 6.13 -5.82 -6.00
CA LEU A 25 4.78 -5.76 -5.43
C LEU A 25 3.72 -5.22 -6.41
N ASN A 26 4.12 -4.87 -7.64
CA ASN A 26 3.29 -4.21 -8.65
C ASN A 26 2.51 -3.01 -8.08
N ILE A 27 3.20 -2.16 -7.31
CA ILE A 27 2.65 -0.95 -6.70
C ILE A 27 2.86 0.24 -7.64
N LYS A 28 1.80 1.00 -7.89
CA LYS A 28 1.77 2.20 -8.73
C LYS A 28 1.31 3.41 -7.94
N PRO A 29 1.65 4.64 -8.36
CA PRO A 29 1.08 5.85 -7.77
C PRO A 29 -0.46 5.79 -7.76
N GLY A 30 -1.07 6.07 -6.61
CA GLY A 30 -2.52 5.98 -6.41
C GLY A 30 -3.03 4.65 -5.84
N ASP A 31 -2.20 3.59 -5.81
CA ASP A 31 -2.60 2.33 -5.20
C ASP A 31 -2.86 2.48 -3.69
N ARG A 32 -3.91 1.79 -3.21
CA ARG A 32 -4.20 1.69 -1.78
C ARG A 32 -3.33 0.61 -1.15
N ILE A 33 -2.59 1.00 -0.12
CA ILE A 33 -1.70 0.10 0.63
C ILE A 33 -2.24 -0.06 2.05
N GLU A 34 -2.30 -1.30 2.50
CA GLU A 34 -2.56 -1.66 3.89
C GLU A 34 -1.22 -1.69 4.65
N PHE A 35 -1.18 -1.04 5.81
CA PHE A 35 -0.03 -0.98 6.70
C PHE A 35 -0.34 -1.67 8.02
N ILE A 36 0.42 -2.71 8.36
CA ILE A 36 0.18 -3.55 9.54
C ILE A 36 1.42 -3.47 10.44
N PRO A 37 1.36 -2.73 11.56
CA PRO A 37 2.48 -2.63 12.50
C PRO A 37 2.62 -3.90 13.36
N HIS A 38 3.87 -4.30 13.60
CA HIS A 38 4.23 -5.40 14.50
C HIS A 38 4.90 -4.88 15.77
N ARG A 39 4.79 -5.64 16.87
CA ARG A 39 5.38 -5.25 18.18
C ARG A 39 6.90 -5.19 18.20
N ASN A 40 7.56 -5.81 17.22
CA ASN A 40 9.02 -5.85 17.10
C ASN A 40 9.61 -4.63 16.35
N GLY A 41 8.82 -3.57 16.15
CA GLY A 41 9.27 -2.36 15.45
C GLY A 41 9.35 -2.50 13.92
N THR A 42 8.81 -3.60 13.37
CA THR A 42 8.63 -3.78 11.93
C THR A 42 7.17 -3.55 11.52
N ALA A 43 6.91 -3.45 10.22
CA ALA A 43 5.56 -3.40 9.70
C ALA A 43 5.50 -4.15 8.37
N THR A 44 4.36 -4.79 8.10
CA THR A 44 4.06 -5.38 6.80
C THR A 44 3.27 -4.37 5.98
N ILE A 45 3.65 -4.20 4.71
CA ILE A 45 2.87 -3.46 3.72
C ILE A 45 2.26 -4.44 2.72
N LYS A 46 1.00 -4.23 2.35
CA LYS A 46 0.28 -5.08 1.39
C LYS A 46 -0.52 -4.21 0.43
N LYS A 47 -0.44 -4.50 -0.88
CA LYS A 47 -1.32 -3.87 -1.86
C LYS A 47 -2.76 -4.35 -1.63
N LYS A 48 -3.68 -3.42 -1.37
CA LYS A 48 -5.11 -3.74 -1.23
C LYS A 48 -5.64 -4.03 -2.63
N LYS A 49 -6.23 -5.20 -2.85
CA LYS A 49 -6.97 -5.48 -4.09
C LYS A 49 -8.20 -4.58 -4.08
N GLU A 50 -8.48 -3.90 -5.19
CA GLU A 50 -9.79 -3.31 -5.39
C GLU A 50 -10.81 -4.45 -5.36
N GLU A 51 -11.69 -4.45 -4.35
CA GLU A 51 -12.89 -5.27 -4.41
C GLU A 51 -13.68 -4.77 -5.62
N GLN A 52 -13.82 -5.63 -6.64
CA GLN A 52 -14.83 -5.41 -7.66
C GLN A 52 -16.17 -5.37 -6.95
N VAL A 53 -16.74 -4.17 -6.78
CA VAL A 53 -18.14 -4.03 -6.41
C VAL A 53 -18.93 -4.56 -7.58
N VAL A 54 -19.22 -5.86 -7.57
CA VAL A 54 -20.22 -6.45 -8.46
C VAL A 54 -21.56 -5.91 -8.00
N SER A 55 -21.96 -4.80 -8.58
CA SER A 55 -23.30 -4.25 -8.42
C SER A 55 -24.28 -5.23 -9.08
N GLN A 56 -24.80 -6.19 -8.32
CA GLN A 56 -25.93 -7.00 -8.77
C GLN A 56 -27.12 -6.06 -8.92
N LYS A 57 -27.45 -5.69 -10.18
CA LYS A 57 -28.76 -5.13 -10.49
C LYS A 57 -29.79 -6.23 -10.26
N GLN A 58 -30.52 -6.15 -9.16
CA GLN A 58 -31.70 -6.96 -8.93
C GLN A 58 -32.81 -6.38 -9.80
N SER A 59 -33.06 -7.01 -10.95
CA SER A 59 -34.27 -6.74 -11.75
C SER A 59 -35.46 -7.28 -10.95
N ILE A 60 -36.39 -6.39 -10.60
CA ILE A 60 -37.69 -6.76 -10.06
C ILE A 60 -38.63 -6.71 -11.27
N ASP A 61 -39.22 -7.86 -11.59
CA ASP A 61 -40.30 -8.04 -12.57
C ASP A 61 -41.63 -7.57 -11.97
#